data_AF-A0A2V7EEG5-F1
#
_entry.id   AF-A0A2V7EEG5-F1
#
_cell.length_a   1.000
_cell.length_b   1.000
_cell.length_c   1.000
_cell.angle_alpha   90.00
_cell.angle_beta   90.00
_cell.angle_gamma   90.00
#
_symmetry.space_group_name_H-M   'P 1'
#
loop_
_entity.id
_entity.type
_entity.pdbx_description
1 polymer ?
#
loop_
_entity_poly.entity_id
_entity_poly.type
_entity_poly.pdbx_seq_one_letter_code
_entity_poly.pdbx_strand_id
1 'polypeptide(L)'
;MFQSQSILTRWLELHYFTLTEALAVVEGHAAARVSITTQGRPDDAEAQKSFAALAAESLRMLRSQAAATVTLPKADGDEEDGVVARASFLIDSQRWQTFRDTVSKEAQRQTALDFRVTGPWPPYDFVRMQFRA
;
A
#
# COMPACT_ATOMS: atom_id res chain seq x y z
N MET A 1 -2.80 17.15 -19.85
CA MET A 1 -2.53 16.54 -21.17
C MET A 1 -1.50 17.39 -21.89
N PHE A 2 -0.42 16.79 -22.39
CA PHE A 2 0.58 17.51 -23.19
C PHE A 2 0.01 17.81 -24.58
N GLN A 3 0.18 19.05 -25.06
CA GLN A 3 -0.43 19.52 -26.32
C GLN A 3 0.45 19.28 -27.56
N SER A 4 1.74 18.98 -27.36
CA SER A 4 2.68 18.65 -28.44
C SER A 4 3.83 17.79 -27.94
N GLN A 5 4.52 17.13 -28.87
CA GLN A 5 5.75 16.38 -28.57
C GLN A 5 6.87 17.28 -28.05
N SER A 6 7.02 18.50 -28.59
CA SER A 6 8.05 19.44 -28.13
C SER A 6 7.87 19.87 -26.67
N ILE A 7 6.62 20.06 -26.22
CA ILE A 7 6.30 20.37 -24.82
C ILE A 7 6.62 19.15 -23.93
N LEU A 8 6.29 17.94 -24.38
CA LEU A 8 6.63 16.71 -23.67
C LEU A 8 8.15 16.52 -23.53
N THR A 9 8.91 16.67 -24.63
CA THR A 9 10.37 16.52 -24.62
C THR A 9 11.02 17.50 -23.65
N ARG A 10 10.64 18.78 -23.73
CA ARG A 10 11.17 19.80 -22.81
C ARG A 10 10.84 19.47 -21.35
N TRP A 11 9.62 19.01 -21.08
CA TRP A 11 9.24 18.57 -19.74
C TRP A 11 10.09 17.39 -19.25
N LEU A 12 10.30 16.37 -20.10
CA LEU A 12 11.16 15.23 -19.78
C LEU A 12 12.60 15.66 -19.51
N GLU A 13 13.16 16.57 -20.31
CA GLU A 13 14.51 17.11 -20.11
C GLU A 13 14.64 17.83 -18.76
N LEU A 14 13.65 18.67 -18.40
CA LEU A 14 13.64 19.37 -17.12
C LEU A 14 13.58 18.41 -15.91
N HIS A 15 12.92 17.27 -16.06
CA HIS A 15 12.67 16.33 -14.96
C HIS A 15 13.50 15.05 -15.04
N TYR A 16 14.40 14.92 -16.02
CA TYR A 16 15.12 13.70 -16.33
C TYR A 16 15.79 13.08 -15.11
N PHE A 17 16.53 13.89 -14.35
CA PHE A 17 17.27 13.42 -13.18
C PHE A 17 16.32 12.87 -12.11
N THR A 18 15.30 13.65 -11.73
CA THR A 18 14.29 13.22 -10.74
C THR A 18 13.54 11.97 -11.18
N LEU A 19 13.20 11.85 -12.46
CA LEU A 19 12.54 10.66 -13.01
C LEU A 19 13.44 9.44 -12.93
N THR A 20 14.72 9.58 -13.28
CA THR A 20 15.70 8.49 -13.25
C THR A 20 15.95 8.00 -11.83
N GLU A 21 16.13 8.92 -10.87
CA GLU A 21 16.28 8.57 -9.45
C GLU A 21 15.03 7.86 -8.91
N ALA A 22 13.84 8.38 -9.20
CA ALA A 22 12.59 7.77 -8.76
C ALA A 22 12.38 6.37 -9.36
N LEU A 23 12.71 6.18 -10.64
CA LEU A 23 12.64 4.88 -11.31
C LEU A 23 13.62 3.88 -10.68
N ALA A 24 14.86 4.28 -10.42
CA ALA A 24 15.85 3.41 -9.79
C ALA A 24 15.42 2.91 -8.40
N VAL A 25 14.66 3.71 -7.64
CA VAL A 25 14.15 3.31 -6.32
C VAL A 25 13.06 2.23 -6.43
N VAL A 26 12.21 2.28 -7.45
CA VAL A 26 11.07 1.36 -7.60
C VAL A 26 11.35 0.22 -8.58
N GLU A 27 12.47 0.26 -9.30
CA GLU A 27 12.89 -0.80 -10.21
C GLU A 27 13.00 -2.14 -9.46
N GLY A 28 12.53 -3.22 -10.10
CA GLY A 28 12.50 -4.54 -9.49
C GLY A 28 11.43 -4.73 -8.41
N HIS A 29 10.64 -3.70 -8.09
CA HIS A 29 9.60 -3.78 -7.07
C HIS A 29 8.17 -3.74 -7.65
N ALA A 30 7.23 -4.31 -6.91
CA ALA A 30 5.80 -4.23 -7.15
C ALA A 30 5.06 -3.80 -5.89
N ALA A 31 3.90 -3.16 -6.05
CA ALA A 31 3.05 -2.79 -4.92
C ALA A 31 2.07 -3.91 -4.57
N ALA A 32 2.04 -4.27 -3.28
CA ALA A 32 0.96 -5.04 -2.67
C ALA A 32 0.07 -4.12 -1.85
N ARG A 33 -1.24 -4.19 -2.02
CA ARG A 33 -2.19 -3.50 -1.13
C ARG A 33 -2.82 -4.51 -0.20
N VAL A 34 -2.74 -4.25 1.10
CA VAL A 34 -3.36 -5.06 2.15
C VAL A 34 -4.46 -4.24 2.80
N SER A 35 -5.68 -4.78 2.78
CA SER A 35 -6.82 -4.28 3.54
C SER A 35 -7.11 -5.26 4.67
N ILE A 36 -7.38 -4.74 5.86
CA ILE A 36 -7.74 -5.52 7.04
C ILE A 36 -9.16 -5.13 7.45
N THR A 37 -10.05 -6.11 7.53
CA THR A 37 -11.45 -5.94 7.94
C THR A 37 -11.73 -6.69 9.25
N THR A 38 -12.71 -6.21 10.01
CA THR A 38 -13.18 -6.91 11.21
C THR A 38 -14.43 -7.71 10.92
N GLN A 39 -14.55 -8.89 11.54
CA GLN A 39 -15.78 -9.70 11.47
C GLN A 39 -16.87 -9.27 12.48
N GLY A 40 -16.60 -8.26 13.30
CA GLY A 40 -17.52 -7.76 14.35
C GLY A 40 -18.51 -6.69 13.86
N ARG A 41 -19.65 -6.56 14.56
CA ARG A 41 -20.61 -5.47 14.31
C ARG A 41 -19.98 -4.11 14.67
N PRO A 42 -20.24 -3.05 13.87
CA PRO A 42 -19.61 -1.74 14.03
C PRO A 42 -20.03 -0.94 15.28
N ASP A 43 -21.01 -1.42 16.06
CA ASP A 43 -21.62 -0.64 17.15
C ASP A 43 -20.81 -0.60 18.46
N ASP A 44 -19.74 -1.39 18.59
CA ASP A 44 -18.88 -1.40 19.79
C ASP A 44 -17.57 -0.63 19.55
N ALA A 45 -17.56 0.63 20.01
CA ALA A 45 -16.42 1.54 19.85
C ALA A 45 -15.15 1.08 20.60
N GLU A 46 -15.28 0.30 21.68
CA GLU A 46 -14.14 -0.19 22.45
C GLU A 46 -13.52 -1.42 21.77
N ALA A 47 -14.37 -2.32 21.25
CA ALA A 47 -13.94 -3.40 20.38
C ALA A 47 -13.27 -2.86 19.11
N GLN A 48 -13.80 -1.79 18.49
CA GLN A 48 -13.24 -1.19 17.28
C GLN A 48 -11.82 -0.62 17.51
N LYS A 49 -11.58 0.02 18.66
CA LYS A 49 -10.23 0.48 19.03
C LYS A 49 -9.26 -0.69 19.21
N SER A 50 -9.72 -1.77 19.83
CA SER A 50 -8.92 -3.00 19.99
C SER A 50 -8.55 -3.62 18.64
N PHE A 51 -9.51 -3.74 17.73
CA PHE A 51 -9.25 -4.25 16.38
C PHE A 51 -8.32 -3.36 15.56
N ALA A 52 -8.48 -2.03 15.65
CA ALA A 52 -7.57 -1.10 15.01
C ALA A 52 -6.12 -1.25 15.53
N ALA A 53 -5.93 -1.50 16.83
CA ALA A 53 -4.62 -1.75 17.42
C ALA A 53 -4.01 -3.07 16.91
N LEU A 54 -4.80 -4.15 16.85
CA LEU A 54 -4.36 -5.43 16.29
C LEU A 54 -4.00 -5.33 14.79
N ALA A 55 -4.81 -4.62 14.02
CA ALA A 55 -4.57 -4.37 12.61
C ALA A 55 -3.28 -3.54 12.42
N ALA A 56 -3.08 -2.50 13.23
CA ALA A 56 -1.86 -1.68 13.19
C ALA A 56 -0.60 -2.50 13.52
N GLU A 57 -0.67 -3.41 14.49
CA GLU A 57 0.44 -4.30 14.83
C GLU A 57 0.73 -5.28 13.68
N SER A 58 -0.31 -5.83 13.07
CA SER A 58 -0.18 -6.72 11.91
C SER A 58 0.49 -6.01 10.73
N LEU A 59 0.07 -4.79 10.40
CA LEU A 59 0.72 -3.97 9.35
C LEU A 59 2.16 -3.60 9.70
N ARG A 60 2.46 -3.34 10.98
CA ARG A 60 3.82 -3.06 11.46
C ARG A 60 4.74 -4.26 11.26
N MET A 61 4.25 -5.47 11.51
CA MET A 61 4.99 -6.70 11.23
C MET A 61 5.26 -6.84 9.73
N LEU A 62 4.23 -6.68 8.89
CA LEU A 62 4.35 -6.78 7.43
C LEU A 62 5.32 -5.75 6.84
N ARG A 63 5.42 -4.56 7.44
CA ARG A 63 6.37 -3.51 7.04
C ARG A 63 7.83 -4.00 7.06
N SER A 64 8.18 -4.93 7.94
CA SER A 64 9.54 -5.52 7.97
C SER A 64 9.88 -6.34 6.71
N GLN A 65 8.88 -6.75 5.93
CA GLN A 65 9.05 -7.52 4.71
C GLN A 65 9.10 -6.66 3.45
N ALA A 66 8.84 -5.35 3.56
CA ALA A 66 8.73 -4.42 2.45
C ALA A 66 9.89 -3.43 2.40
N ALA A 67 10.25 -2.98 1.20
CA ALA A 67 11.23 -1.91 1.01
C ALA A 67 10.68 -0.55 1.46
N ALA A 68 9.38 -0.33 1.29
CA ALA A 68 8.66 0.85 1.75
C ALA A 68 7.21 0.50 2.08
N THR A 69 6.54 1.34 2.88
CA THR A 69 5.13 1.19 3.21
C THR A 69 4.44 2.54 3.27
N VAL A 70 3.25 2.62 2.69
CA VAL A 70 2.38 3.80 2.71
C VAL A 70 1.05 3.40 3.34
N THR A 71 0.70 4.02 4.46
CA THR A 71 -0.65 3.89 5.03
C THR A 71 -1.64 4.59 4.11
N LEU A 72 -2.69 3.90 3.70
CA LEU A 72 -3.71 4.46 2.84
C LEU A 72 -4.84 5.05 3.70
N PRO A 73 -5.38 6.22 3.33
CA PRO A 73 -6.57 6.74 4.00
C PRO A 73 -7.75 5.79 3.80
N LYS A 74 -8.75 5.92 4.67
CA LYS A 74 -10.03 5.25 4.45
C LYS A 74 -10.61 5.69 3.09
N ALA A 75 -11.08 4.73 2.31
CA ALA A 75 -11.82 4.97 1.08
C ALA A 75 -13.32 5.00 1.37
N ASP A 76 -14.08 5.54 0.42
CA ASP A 76 -15.55 5.48 0.45
C ASP A 76 -16.00 4.00 0.48
N GLY A 77 -16.91 3.66 1.41
CA GLY A 77 -17.38 2.29 1.64
C GLY A 77 -16.60 1.49 2.70
N ASP A 78 -15.44 1.98 3.17
CA ASP A 78 -14.64 1.26 4.17
C ASP A 78 -15.37 1.03 5.51
N GLU A 79 -16.30 1.91 5.87
CA GLU A 79 -17.10 1.74 7.09
C GLU A 79 -18.18 0.67 6.94
N GLU A 80 -18.78 0.55 5.75
CA GLU A 80 -19.75 -0.50 5.43
C GLU A 80 -19.06 -1.87 5.31
N ASP A 81 -17.86 -1.90 4.73
CA ASP A 81 -17.03 -3.10 4.57
C ASP A 81 -16.26 -3.50 5.84
N GLY A 82 -16.36 -2.71 6.92
CA GLY A 82 -15.68 -2.98 8.19
C GLY A 82 -14.15 -2.91 8.10
N VAL A 83 -13.60 -2.12 7.18
CA VAL A 83 -12.15 -1.94 7.00
C VAL A 83 -11.60 -1.09 8.14
N VAL A 84 -10.72 -1.69 8.94
CA VAL A 84 -10.07 -1.03 10.08
C VAL A 84 -8.67 -0.50 9.75
N ALA A 85 -8.00 -1.08 8.76
CA ALA A 85 -6.71 -0.59 8.30
C ALA A 85 -6.43 -0.95 6.85
N ARG A 86 -5.67 -0.09 6.16
CA ARG A 86 -5.20 -0.33 4.80
C ARG A 86 -3.80 0.24 4.59
N ALA A 87 -2.94 -0.51 3.92
CA ALA A 87 -1.63 -0.03 3.54
C ALA A 87 -1.17 -0.63 2.20
N SER A 88 -0.30 0.13 1.51
CA SER A 88 0.45 -0.31 0.34
C SER A 88 1.88 -0.62 0.76
N PHE A 89 2.43 -1.71 0.22
CA PHE A 89 3.77 -2.20 0.51
C PHE A 89 4.55 -2.33 -0.79
N LEU A 90 5.76 -1.76 -0.83
CA LEU A 90 6.68 -1.90 -1.95
C LEU A 90 7.50 -3.17 -1.73
N ILE A 91 7.24 -4.18 -2.55
CA ILE A 91 7.78 -5.52 -2.39
C ILE A 91 8.74 -5.80 -3.54
N ASP A 92 9.94 -6.28 -3.22
CA ASP A 92 10.84 -6.85 -4.23
C ASP A 92 10.09 -7.97 -4.97
N SER A 93 10.04 -7.89 -6.30
CA SER A 93 9.29 -8.83 -7.14
C SER A 93 9.71 -10.29 -6.93
N GLN A 94 10.99 -10.53 -6.57
CA GLN A 94 11.49 -11.88 -6.25
C GLN A 94 10.98 -12.41 -4.90
N ARG A 95 10.58 -11.52 -3.99
CA ARG A 95 10.07 -11.84 -2.65
C ARG A 95 8.54 -11.84 -2.57
N TRP A 96 7.86 -11.62 -3.70
CA TRP A 96 6.41 -11.51 -3.78
C TRP A 96 5.67 -12.68 -3.11
N GLN A 97 6.05 -13.91 -3.44
CA GLN A 97 5.41 -15.10 -2.88
C GLN A 97 5.62 -15.19 -1.36
N THR A 98 6.84 -14.94 -0.89
CA THR A 98 7.17 -14.90 0.55
C THR A 98 6.33 -13.86 1.30
N PHE A 99 6.11 -12.69 0.71
CA PHE A 99 5.25 -11.67 1.30
C PHE A 99 3.80 -12.17 1.41
N ARG A 100 3.24 -12.77 0.35
CA ARG A 100 1.88 -13.34 0.37
C ARG A 100 1.73 -14.43 1.42
N ASP A 101 2.72 -15.31 1.53
CA ASP A 101 2.71 -16.39 2.54
C ASP A 101 2.77 -15.81 3.95
N THR A 102 3.52 -14.73 4.16
CA THR A 102 3.58 -14.02 5.44
C THR A 102 2.23 -13.41 5.80
N VAL A 103 1.55 -12.77 4.85
CA VAL A 103 0.19 -12.24 5.10
C VAL A 103 -0.79 -13.37 5.40
N SER A 104 -0.70 -14.50 4.69
CA SER A 104 -1.57 -15.66 4.95
C SER A 104 -1.35 -16.25 6.36
N LYS A 105 -0.10 -16.36 6.80
CA LYS A 105 0.23 -16.79 8.18
C LYS A 105 -0.29 -15.79 9.21
N GLU A 106 -0.20 -14.50 8.93
CA GLU A 106 -0.75 -13.47 9.83
C GLU A 106 -2.27 -13.56 9.94
N ALA A 107 -2.96 -13.76 8.81
CA ALA A 107 -4.41 -13.95 8.78
C ALA A 107 -4.84 -15.19 9.59
N GLN A 108 -4.07 -16.28 9.53
CA GLN A 108 -4.32 -17.46 10.35
C GLN A 108 -4.08 -17.22 11.85
N ARG A 109 -3.11 -16.36 12.20
CA ARG A 109 -2.82 -15.98 13.58
C ARG A 109 -3.90 -15.09 14.19
N GLN A 110 -4.45 -14.18 13.38
CA GLN A 110 -5.41 -13.17 13.80
C GLN A 110 -6.83 -13.53 13.35
N THR A 111 -7.44 -14.56 13.95
CA THR A 111 -8.75 -15.07 13.52
C THR A 111 -9.91 -14.07 13.65
N ALA A 112 -9.72 -12.97 14.39
CA ALA A 112 -10.71 -11.90 14.52
C ALA A 112 -10.67 -10.87 13.37
N LEU A 113 -9.65 -10.94 12.52
CA LEU A 113 -9.40 -10.03 11.41
C LEU A 113 -9.39 -10.82 10.10
N ASP A 114 -9.91 -10.23 9.03
CA ASP A 114 -9.74 -10.75 7.67
C ASP A 114 -8.74 -9.89 6.90
N PHE A 115 -7.88 -10.54 6.12
CA PHE A 115 -6.79 -9.90 5.40
C PHE A 115 -6.97 -10.13 3.91
N ARG A 116 -7.09 -9.03 3.16
CA ARG A 116 -7.17 -9.08 1.70
C ARG A 116 -5.93 -8.46 1.09
N VAL A 117 -5.19 -9.26 0.32
CA VAL A 117 -4.04 -8.80 -0.47
C VAL A 117 -4.44 -8.67 -1.94
N THR A 118 -4.07 -7.55 -2.57
CA THR A 118 -4.19 -7.35 -4.02
C THR A 118 -2.86 -6.95 -4.64
N GLY A 119 -2.70 -7.23 -5.94
CA GLY A 119 -1.48 -6.99 -6.71
C GLY A 119 -0.97 -8.28 -7.36
N PRO A 120 0.25 -8.26 -7.94
CA PRO A 120 1.20 -7.15 -7.94
C PRO A 120 0.72 -5.99 -8.82
N TRP A 121 0.74 -4.77 -8.27
CA TRP A 121 0.40 -3.55 -8.99
C TRP A 121 1.65 -2.75 -9.34
N PRO A 122 1.62 -1.89 -10.37
CA PRO A 122 2.62 -0.84 -10.50
C PRO A 122 2.67 0.02 -9.23
N PRO A 123 3.85 0.58 -8.86
CA PRO A 123 4.09 1.23 -7.57
C PRO A 123 3.51 2.65 -7.46
N TYR A 124 2.24 2.84 -7.85
CA TYR A 124 1.56 4.13 -7.91
C TYR A 124 1.52 4.86 -6.55
N ASP A 125 1.44 4.12 -5.45
CA ASP A 125 1.34 4.72 -4.11
C ASP A 125 2.69 5.29 -3.63
N PHE A 126 3.80 4.92 -4.28
CA PHE A 126 5.18 5.26 -3.89
C PHE A 126 5.81 6.35 -4.76
N VAL A 127 5.23 6.63 -5.93
CA VAL A 127 5.75 7.64 -6.86
C VAL A 127 4.80 8.81 -6.92
N ARG A 128 5.24 9.98 -6.44
CA ARG A 128 4.50 11.25 -6.57
C ARG A 128 5.43 12.33 -7.11
N MET A 129 5.02 12.97 -8.21
CA MET A 129 5.70 14.16 -8.70
C MET A 129 5.13 15.38 -8.00
N GLN A 130 5.97 16.09 -7.26
CA GLN A 130 5.62 17.40 -6.70
C GLN A 130 6.18 18.48 -7.61
N PHE A 131 5.30 19.16 -8.33
CA PHE A 131 5.67 20.36 -9.08
C PHE A 131 5.50 21.54 -8.13
N ARG A 132 6.61 22.21 -7.77
CA ARG A 132 6.53 23.48 -7.05
C ARG A 132 5.99 24.54 -8.02
N ALA A 133 4.94 25.23 -7.60
CA ALA A 133 4.41 26.44 -8.25
C ALA A 133 5.26 27.66 -7.91
#